data_AF-A0A925WQR8-F1
#
_entry.id   AF-A0A925WQR8-F1
#
_cell.length_a   1.000
_cell.length_b   1.000
_cell.length_c   1.000
_cell.angle_alpha   90.00
_cell.angle_beta   90.00
_cell.angle_gamma   90.00
#
_symmetry.space_group_name_H-M   'P 1'
#
loop_
_entity.id
_entity.type
_entity.pdbx_description
1 polymer ?
#
loop_
_entity_poly.entity_id
_entity_poly.type
_entity_poly.pdbx_seq_one_letter_code
_entity_poly.pdbx_strand_id
1 'polypeptide(L)'
;MAKATYEYPADIAFRDAARAAMDSGFRKMMKNASGTRSGAERREATAEEVEALHDMRVGSRRLRAALAVFANVFPKADFQEMDKEVGAITDALGAVRDLDVQLDALRALQSAAPPNEAYGISRLVERQTEQREIERKALLVALERLDKSRFERRFQKALDRALPPGPAAAKAPESDVSEEVTHG
;
A
#
# COMPACT_ATOMS: atom_id res chain seq x y z
N MET A 1 24.47 -16.55 -24.13
CA MET A 1 23.21 -17.30 -23.93
C MET A 1 22.06 -16.35 -24.18
N ALA A 2 21.21 -16.67 -25.17
CA ALA A 2 20.13 -15.80 -25.63
C ALA A 2 19.09 -15.60 -24.52
N LYS A 3 18.75 -14.33 -24.22
CA LYS A 3 17.60 -13.98 -23.39
C LYS A 3 16.35 -14.50 -24.10
N ALA A 4 15.56 -15.33 -23.43
CA ALA A 4 14.19 -15.56 -23.83
C ALA A 4 13.41 -14.25 -23.60
N THR A 5 13.49 -13.35 -24.57
CA THR A 5 12.61 -12.20 -24.69
C THR A 5 11.30 -12.78 -25.20
N TYR A 6 10.34 -13.01 -24.31
CA TYR A 6 9.00 -13.36 -24.74
C TYR A 6 8.44 -12.13 -25.49
N GLU A 7 8.34 -12.23 -26.81
CA GLU A 7 7.68 -11.24 -27.67
C GLU A 7 6.19 -11.24 -27.31
N TYR A 8 5.81 -10.37 -26.37
CA TYR A 8 4.40 -10.08 -26.12
C TYR A 8 3.82 -9.43 -27.38
N PRO A 9 2.59 -9.77 -27.79
CA PRO A 9 1.91 -9.03 -28.83
C PRO A 9 1.90 -7.56 -28.42
N ALA A 10 2.43 -6.71 -29.29
CA ALA A 10 2.50 -5.26 -29.09
C ALA A 10 1.11 -4.61 -29.26
N ASP A 11 0.04 -5.24 -28.77
CA ASP A 11 -1.26 -4.60 -28.77
C ASP A 11 -1.22 -3.45 -27.75
N ILE A 12 -1.54 -2.26 -28.25
CA ILE A 12 -1.56 -1.04 -27.44
C ILE A 12 -2.46 -1.25 -26.19
N ALA A 13 -3.48 -2.09 -26.32
CA ALA A 13 -4.41 -2.46 -25.26
C ALA A 13 -3.75 -3.17 -24.06
N PHE A 14 -2.85 -4.14 -24.23
CA PHE A 14 -2.20 -4.81 -23.10
C PHE A 14 -1.26 -3.87 -22.34
N ARG A 15 -0.48 -3.06 -23.07
CA ARG A 15 0.45 -2.09 -22.47
C ARG A 15 -0.30 -0.97 -21.73
N ASP A 16 -1.37 -0.46 -22.32
CA ASP A 16 -2.23 0.55 -21.69
C ASP A 16 -2.95 -0.02 -20.46
N ALA A 17 -3.44 -1.26 -20.52
CA ALA A 17 -4.04 -1.95 -19.39
C ALA A 17 -3.04 -2.19 -18.25
N ALA A 18 -1.82 -2.62 -18.58
CA ALA A 18 -0.75 -2.83 -17.60
C ALA A 18 -0.38 -1.52 -16.89
N ARG A 19 -0.23 -0.44 -17.66
CA ARG A 19 0.06 0.89 -17.11
C ARG A 19 -1.07 1.38 -16.22
N ALA A 20 -2.31 1.31 -16.68
CA ALA A 20 -3.49 1.74 -15.92
C ALA A 20 -3.64 0.96 -14.60
N ALA A 21 -3.43 -0.36 -14.63
CA ALA A 21 -3.51 -1.20 -13.43
C ALA A 21 -2.45 -0.82 -12.38
N MET A 22 -1.20 -0.63 -12.82
CA MET A 22 -0.10 -0.22 -11.95
C MET A 22 -0.27 1.20 -11.41
N ASP A 23 -0.58 2.16 -12.29
CA ASP A 23 -0.79 3.55 -11.90
C ASP A 23 -1.97 3.70 -10.94
N SER A 24 -3.05 2.94 -11.12
CA SER A 24 -4.19 2.96 -10.21
C SER A 24 -3.81 2.47 -8.82
N GLY A 25 -3.14 1.32 -8.71
CA GLY A 25 -2.67 0.77 -7.44
C GLY A 25 -1.66 1.69 -6.75
N PHE A 26 -0.70 2.20 -7.52
CA PHE A 26 0.32 3.12 -7.06
C PHE A 26 -0.28 4.43 -6.54
N ARG A 27 -1.15 5.09 -7.31
CA ARG A 27 -1.81 6.34 -6.89
C ARG A 27 -2.64 6.14 -5.62
N LYS A 28 -3.40 5.04 -5.53
CA LYS A 28 -4.18 4.75 -4.32
C LYS A 28 -3.27 4.53 -3.11
N MET A 29 -2.15 3.85 -3.27
CA MET A 29 -1.16 3.69 -2.19
C MET A 29 -0.56 5.04 -1.75
N MET A 30 -0.07 5.85 -2.70
CA MET A 30 0.62 7.10 -2.38
C MET A 30 -0.32 8.17 -1.82
N LYS A 31 -1.55 8.27 -2.32
CA LYS A 31 -2.57 9.22 -1.82
C LYS A 31 -2.83 9.06 -0.31
N ASN A 32 -2.73 7.83 0.19
CA ASN A 32 -3.06 7.49 1.58
C ASN A 32 -1.83 7.36 2.49
N ALA A 33 -0.62 7.59 1.96
CA ALA A 33 0.62 7.43 2.73
C ALA A 33 0.73 8.44 3.89
N SER A 34 0.31 9.68 3.69
CA SER A 34 0.32 10.72 4.73
C SER A 34 -0.66 10.42 5.85
N GLY A 35 -1.92 10.09 5.52
CA GLY A 35 -2.94 9.72 6.51
C GLY A 35 -2.56 8.46 7.29
N THR A 36 -1.98 7.46 6.61
CA THR A 36 -1.44 6.26 7.26
C THR A 36 -0.33 6.60 8.23
N ARG A 37 0.59 7.51 7.86
CA ARG A 37 1.67 7.95 8.75
C ARG A 37 1.15 8.67 9.97
N SER A 38 0.27 9.66 9.78
CA SER A 38 -0.32 10.41 10.89
C SER A 38 -1.06 9.48 11.86
N GLY A 39 -1.83 8.51 11.33
CA GLY A 39 -2.52 7.52 12.16
C GLY A 39 -1.56 6.60 12.88
N ALA A 40 -0.50 6.19 12.19
CA ALA A 40 0.56 5.38 12.75
C ALA A 40 1.44 6.13 13.75
N GLU A 41 1.41 7.45 13.85
CA GLU A 41 2.16 8.23 14.86
C GLU A 41 1.36 8.42 16.15
N ARG A 42 0.03 8.41 16.05
CA ARG A 42 -0.89 8.59 17.19
C ARG A 42 -1.06 7.32 18.01
N ARG A 43 -1.44 7.51 19.27
CA ARG A 43 -1.87 6.42 20.17
C ARG A 43 -3.26 5.91 19.77
N GLU A 44 -4.12 6.80 19.30
CA GLU A 44 -5.48 6.51 18.83
C GLU A 44 -5.69 7.23 17.50
N ALA A 45 -5.95 6.45 16.44
CA ALA A 45 -6.13 6.96 15.09
C ALA A 45 -7.59 7.40 14.89
N THR A 46 -7.82 8.43 14.07
CA THR A 46 -9.19 8.82 13.70
C THR A 46 -9.77 7.84 12.69
N ALA A 47 -11.09 7.91 12.45
CA ALA A 47 -11.74 7.08 11.44
C ALA A 47 -11.11 7.25 10.06
N GLU A 48 -10.77 8.48 9.69
CA GLU A 48 -10.13 8.82 8.42
C GLU A 48 -8.73 8.21 8.29
N GLU A 49 -8.00 8.08 9.40
CA GLU A 49 -6.66 7.49 9.40
C GLU A 49 -6.67 5.97 9.34
N VAL A 50 -7.66 5.35 10.00
CA VAL A 50 -7.93 3.91 9.87
C VAL A 50 -8.32 3.60 8.42
N GLU A 51 -9.17 4.43 7.81
CA GLU A 51 -9.51 4.33 6.40
C GLU A 51 -8.29 4.53 5.49
N ALA A 52 -7.44 5.52 5.78
CA ALA A 52 -6.20 5.75 5.03
C ALA A 52 -5.27 4.53 5.08
N LEU A 53 -5.08 3.91 6.25
CA LEU A 53 -4.29 2.68 6.38
C LEU A 53 -4.89 1.54 5.56
N HIS A 54 -6.21 1.35 5.64
CA HIS A 54 -6.92 0.36 4.85
C HIS A 54 -6.73 0.57 3.35
N ASP A 55 -6.92 1.81 2.88
CA ASP A 55 -6.84 2.17 1.48
C ASP A 55 -5.41 2.08 0.94
N MET A 56 -4.41 2.45 1.75
CA MET A 56 -3.00 2.26 1.44
C MET A 56 -2.68 0.77 1.28
N ARG A 57 -3.16 -0.09 2.19
CA ARG A 57 -2.99 -1.56 2.10
C ARG A 57 -3.67 -2.13 0.86
N VAL A 58 -4.87 -1.66 0.51
CA VAL A 58 -5.56 -2.09 -0.70
C VAL A 58 -4.77 -1.68 -1.94
N GLY A 59 -4.30 -0.44 -2.00
CA GLY A 59 -3.47 0.08 -3.08
C GLY A 59 -2.17 -0.72 -3.25
N SER A 60 -1.46 -0.97 -2.15
CA SER A 60 -0.17 -1.69 -2.17
C SER A 60 -0.33 -3.15 -2.61
N ARG A 61 -1.38 -3.84 -2.13
CA ARG A 61 -1.69 -5.22 -2.58
C ARG A 61 -2.04 -5.29 -4.05
N ARG A 62 -2.86 -4.35 -4.54
CA ARG A 62 -3.22 -4.25 -5.96
C ARG A 62 -1.98 -3.97 -6.82
N LEU A 63 -1.12 -3.06 -6.38
CA LEU A 63 0.14 -2.75 -7.07
C LEU A 63 1.06 -3.98 -7.11
N ARG A 64 1.24 -4.69 -6.00
CA ARG A 64 2.07 -5.91 -5.95
C ARG A 64 1.53 -7.00 -6.88
N ALA A 65 0.22 -7.20 -6.89
CA ALA A 65 -0.42 -8.16 -7.80
C ALA A 65 -0.23 -7.75 -9.27
N ALA A 66 -0.42 -6.47 -9.61
CA ALA A 66 -0.18 -5.97 -10.96
C ALA A 66 1.29 -6.15 -11.37
N LEU A 67 2.24 -5.80 -10.50
CA LEU A 67 3.67 -6.03 -10.73
C LEU A 67 3.95 -7.51 -11.03
N ALA A 68 3.37 -8.43 -10.26
CA ALA A 68 3.55 -9.87 -10.47
C ALA A 68 2.96 -10.35 -11.82
N VAL A 69 1.75 -9.89 -12.16
CA VAL A 69 1.09 -10.25 -13.43
C VAL A 69 1.89 -9.76 -14.63
N PHE A 70 2.45 -8.56 -14.56
CA PHE A 70 3.17 -7.91 -15.65
C PHE A 70 4.69 -7.94 -15.47
N ALA A 71 5.22 -8.87 -14.67
CA ALA A 71 6.65 -8.93 -14.33
C ALA A 71 7.56 -8.99 -15.57
N ASN A 72 7.09 -9.64 -16.64
CA ASN A 72 7.84 -9.81 -17.90
C ASN A 72 7.96 -8.52 -18.73
N VAL A 73 7.21 -7.46 -18.38
CA VAL A 73 7.27 -6.16 -19.06
C VAL A 73 8.49 -5.34 -18.62
N PHE A 74 9.02 -5.62 -17.42
CA PHE A 74 10.15 -4.91 -16.86
C PHE A 74 11.46 -5.69 -17.01
N PRO A 75 12.60 -5.00 -17.11
CA PRO A 75 13.87 -5.62 -16.80
C PRO A 75 13.84 -6.27 -15.42
N LYS A 76 14.34 -7.51 -15.32
CA LYS A 76 14.30 -8.32 -14.09
C LYS A 76 14.80 -7.58 -12.84
N ALA A 77 15.85 -6.77 -12.98
CA ALA A 77 16.42 -6.00 -11.88
C ALA A 77 15.43 -4.95 -11.34
N ASP A 78 14.78 -4.18 -12.23
CA ASP A 78 13.82 -3.15 -11.82
C ASP A 78 12.59 -3.79 -11.15
N PHE A 79 12.09 -4.89 -11.72
CA PHE A 79 10.96 -5.62 -11.15
C PHE A 79 11.28 -6.10 -9.73
N GLN A 80 12.43 -6.74 -9.53
CA GLN A 80 12.84 -7.24 -8.21
C GLN A 80 12.99 -6.11 -7.19
N GLU A 81 13.51 -4.96 -7.61
CA GLU A 81 13.65 -3.79 -6.75
C GLU A 81 12.28 -3.23 -6.33
N MET A 82 11.36 -3.07 -7.30
CA MET A 82 10.00 -2.60 -7.03
C MET A 82 9.19 -3.58 -6.19
N ASP A 83 9.20 -4.87 -6.51
CA ASP A 83 8.48 -5.89 -5.74
C ASP A 83 9.00 -5.97 -4.30
N LYS A 84 10.32 -5.81 -4.08
CA LYS A 84 10.90 -5.75 -2.74
C LYS A 84 10.41 -4.54 -1.95
N GLU A 85 10.36 -3.35 -2.55
CA GLU A 85 9.91 -2.13 -1.86
C GLU A 85 8.40 -2.16 -1.59
N VAL A 86 7.59 -2.49 -2.60
CA VAL A 86 6.12 -2.61 -2.47
C VAL A 86 5.75 -3.76 -1.54
N GLY A 87 6.49 -4.86 -1.58
CA GLY A 87 6.33 -6.00 -0.67
C GLY A 87 6.56 -5.57 0.77
N ALA A 88 7.69 -4.92 1.07
CA ALA A 88 8.00 -4.48 2.42
C ALA A 88 6.93 -3.55 3.03
N ILE A 89 6.40 -2.59 2.26
CA ILE A 89 5.33 -1.73 2.77
C ILE A 89 4.00 -2.48 2.91
N THR A 90 3.69 -3.39 1.97
CA THR A 90 2.48 -4.22 2.03
C THR A 90 2.48 -5.13 3.24
N ASP A 91 3.63 -5.73 3.55
CA ASP A 91 3.77 -6.67 4.67
C ASP A 91 3.66 -5.91 6.01
N ALA A 92 4.26 -4.71 6.12
CA ALA A 92 4.14 -3.86 7.31
C ALA A 92 2.70 -3.36 7.55
N LEU A 93 2.01 -2.91 6.49
CA LEU A 93 0.57 -2.58 6.54
C LEU A 93 -0.27 -3.82 6.91
N GLY A 94 0.17 -4.97 6.42
CA GLY A 94 -0.32 -6.30 6.75
C GLY A 94 -0.40 -6.53 8.26
N ALA A 95 0.77 -6.51 8.88
CA ALA A 95 0.97 -6.84 10.27
C ALA A 95 0.16 -5.95 11.23
N VAL A 96 0.14 -4.63 11.00
CA VAL A 96 -0.64 -3.69 11.83
C VAL A 96 -2.13 -3.98 11.73
N ARG A 97 -2.67 -4.09 10.51
CA ARG A 97 -4.12 -4.27 10.30
C ARG A 97 -4.59 -5.65 10.78
N ASP A 98 -3.77 -6.68 10.66
CA ASP A 98 -4.11 -8.01 11.16
C ASP A 98 -4.22 -8.02 12.70
N LEU A 99 -3.40 -7.21 13.39
CA LEU A 99 -3.52 -7.01 14.84
C LEU A 99 -4.71 -6.14 15.23
N ASP A 100 -5.02 -5.09 14.46
CA ASP A 100 -6.22 -4.28 14.69
C ASP A 100 -7.49 -5.15 14.64
N VAL A 101 -7.61 -6.02 13.62
CA VAL A 101 -8.76 -6.94 13.49
C VAL A 101 -8.83 -7.94 14.65
N GLN A 102 -7.68 -8.47 15.09
CA GLN A 102 -7.65 -9.38 16.24
C GLN A 102 -8.00 -8.67 17.55
N LEU A 103 -7.51 -7.45 17.77
CA LEU A 103 -7.85 -6.63 18.93
C LEU A 103 -9.34 -6.31 18.99
N ASP A 104 -9.95 -5.97 17.86
CA ASP A 104 -11.40 -5.72 17.77
C ASP A 104 -12.20 -6.99 18.16
N ALA A 105 -11.80 -8.16 17.64
CA ALA A 105 -12.43 -9.42 17.99
C ALA A 105 -12.24 -9.80 19.47
N LEU A 106 -11.05 -9.60 20.03
CA LEU A 106 -10.76 -9.88 21.44
C LEU A 106 -11.53 -8.96 22.38
N ARG A 107 -11.65 -7.67 22.05
CA ARG A 107 -12.43 -6.70 22.83
C ARG A 107 -13.93 -7.03 22.80
N ALA A 108 -14.45 -7.44 21.64
CA ALA A 108 -15.82 -7.90 21.52
C ALA A 108 -16.08 -9.19 22.32
N LEU A 109 -15.11 -10.11 22.34
CA LEU A 109 -15.20 -11.32 23.16
C LEU A 109 -15.15 -10.97 24.67
N GLN A 110 -14.25 -10.06 25.06
CA GLN A 110 -14.10 -9.62 26.44
C GLN A 110 -15.38 -9.00 27.00
N SER A 111 -16.07 -8.18 26.21
CA SER A 111 -17.30 -7.51 26.65
C SER A 111 -18.49 -8.47 26.81
N ALA A 112 -18.47 -9.61 26.10
CA ALA A 112 -19.51 -10.64 26.19
C ALA A 112 -19.20 -11.75 27.22
N ALA A 113 -17.99 -11.78 27.79
CA ALA A 113 -17.51 -12.87 28.63
C ALA A 113 -17.86 -12.69 30.13
N PRO A 114 -18.02 -13.79 30.90
CA PRO A 114 -18.10 -13.76 32.36
C PRO A 114 -16.83 -13.13 32.99
N PRO A 115 -16.90 -12.56 34.21
CA PRO A 115 -15.78 -11.82 34.80
C PRO A 115 -14.44 -12.59 34.89
N ASN A 116 -14.48 -13.88 35.18
CA ASN A 116 -13.31 -14.74 35.26
C ASN A 116 -12.63 -14.95 33.88
N GLU A 117 -13.42 -15.04 32.81
CA GLU A 117 -12.91 -15.16 31.44
C GLU A 117 -12.47 -13.81 30.88
N ALA A 118 -13.18 -12.74 31.19
CA ALA A 118 -12.85 -11.38 30.79
C ALA A 118 -11.45 -10.94 31.30
N TYR A 119 -11.06 -11.40 32.49
CA TYR A 119 -9.70 -11.19 33.02
C TYR A 119 -8.64 -11.95 32.21
N GLY A 120 -8.91 -13.20 31.82
CA GLY A 120 -8.00 -13.96 30.94
C GLY A 120 -7.84 -13.28 29.57
N ILE A 121 -8.94 -12.80 28.99
CA ILE A 121 -8.94 -12.10 27.71
C ILE A 121 -8.20 -10.75 27.79
N SER A 122 -8.25 -10.04 28.92
CA SER A 122 -7.53 -8.76 29.08
C SER A 122 -6.02 -8.93 28.88
N ARG A 123 -5.45 -10.04 29.36
CA ARG A 123 -4.02 -10.35 29.17
C ARG A 123 -3.67 -10.61 27.71
N LEU A 124 -4.59 -11.17 26.92
CA LEU A 124 -4.41 -11.34 25.48
C LEU A 124 -4.48 -9.98 24.77
N VAL A 125 -5.44 -9.12 25.15
CA VAL A 125 -5.56 -7.76 24.62
C VAL A 125 -4.29 -6.95 24.90
N GLU A 126 -3.75 -7.02 26.12
CA GLU A 126 -2.49 -6.37 26.50
C GLU A 126 -1.34 -6.82 25.59
N ARG A 127 -1.11 -8.13 25.47
CA ARG A 127 -0.04 -8.69 24.62
C ARG A 127 -0.20 -8.29 23.15
N GLN A 128 -1.42 -8.33 22.62
CA GLN A 128 -1.67 -7.94 21.24
C GLN A 128 -1.46 -6.44 21.02
N THR A 129 -1.81 -5.62 22.01
CA THR A 129 -1.56 -4.17 21.96
C THR A 129 -0.06 -3.88 21.94
N GLU A 130 0.74 -4.58 22.74
CA GLU A 130 2.20 -4.47 22.72
C GLU A 130 2.78 -4.87 21.36
N GLN A 131 2.32 -6.00 20.79
CA GLN A 131 2.76 -6.42 19.46
C GLN A 131 2.38 -5.40 18.40
N ARG A 132 1.16 -4.84 18.46
CA ARG A 132 0.69 -3.82 17.52
C ARG A 132 1.57 -2.58 17.56
N GLU A 133 2.07 -2.19 18.73
CA GLU A 133 3.02 -1.08 18.85
C GLU A 133 4.39 -1.38 18.23
N ILE A 134 4.85 -2.63 18.26
CA ILE A 134 6.08 -3.05 17.57
C ILE A 134 5.87 -2.95 16.06
N GLU A 135 4.78 -3.50 15.53
CA GLU A 135 4.48 -3.47 14.10
C GLU A 135 4.20 -2.04 13.59
N ARG A 136 3.55 -1.20 14.41
CA ARG A 136 3.35 0.22 14.11
C ARG A 136 4.69 0.95 13.90
N LYS A 137 5.68 0.71 14.77
CA LYS A 137 7.03 1.27 14.60
C LYS A 137 7.70 0.75 13.35
N ALA A 138 7.56 -0.55 13.04
CA ALA A 138 8.09 -1.12 11.81
C ALA A 138 7.44 -0.49 10.55
N LEU A 139 6.13 -0.23 10.59
CA LEU A 139 5.41 0.49 9.53
C LEU A 139 5.96 1.91 9.34
N LEU A 140 6.19 2.66 10.42
CA LEU A 140 6.78 4.01 10.33
C LEU A 140 8.17 3.98 9.69
N VAL A 141 9.01 3.01 10.05
CA VAL A 141 10.34 2.82 9.42
C VAL A 141 10.22 2.45 7.95
N ALA A 142 9.25 1.60 7.58
CA ALA A 142 9.01 1.25 6.18
C ALA A 142 8.54 2.47 5.36
N LEU A 143 7.65 3.28 5.91
CA LEU A 143 7.19 4.54 5.30
C LEU A 143 8.35 5.54 5.14
N GLU A 144 9.19 5.70 6.15
CA GLU A 144 10.35 6.58 6.06
C GLU A 144 11.35 6.11 5.00
N ARG A 145 11.56 4.79 4.88
CA ARG A 145 12.41 4.21 3.84
C ARG A 145 11.86 4.46 2.44
N LEU A 146 10.53 4.37 2.27
CA LEU A 146 9.83 4.64 1.01
C LEU A 146 10.04 6.10 0.54
N ASP A 147 9.99 7.04 1.48
CA ASP A 147 10.25 8.45 1.21
C ASP A 147 11.72 8.68 0.84
N LYS A 148 12.66 8.15 1.65
CA LYS A 148 14.11 8.31 1.45
C LYS A 148 14.58 7.70 0.14
N SER A 149 14.00 6.58 -0.28
CA SER A 149 14.34 5.96 -1.57
C SER A 149 13.84 6.81 -2.76
N ARG A 150 12.96 7.80 -2.53
CA ARG A 150 12.19 8.49 -3.57
C ARG A 150 11.49 7.51 -4.48
N PHE A 151 10.88 6.49 -3.87
CA PHE A 151 10.23 5.39 -4.57
C PHE A 151 9.29 5.87 -5.65
N GLU A 152 8.47 6.89 -5.38
CA GLU A 152 7.54 7.46 -6.36
C GLU A 152 8.21 7.89 -7.67
N ARG A 153 9.31 8.64 -7.57
CA ARG A 153 10.04 9.11 -8.75
C ARG A 153 10.69 7.96 -9.51
N ARG A 154 11.20 6.96 -8.78
CA ARG A 154 11.82 5.77 -9.38
C ARG A 154 10.79 4.88 -10.07
N PHE A 155 9.66 4.66 -9.42
CA PHE A 155 8.54 3.89 -9.92
C PHE A 155 7.98 4.50 -11.20
N GLN A 156 7.71 5.81 -11.22
CA GLN A 156 7.21 6.47 -12.42
C GLN A 156 8.22 6.42 -13.58
N LYS A 157 9.52 6.64 -13.31
CA LYS A 157 10.56 6.48 -14.34
C LYS A 157 10.65 5.06 -14.89
N ALA A 158 10.53 4.05 -14.02
CA ALA A 158 10.54 2.66 -14.44
C ALA A 158 9.30 2.33 -15.29
N LEU A 159 8.14 2.85 -14.89
CA LEU A 159 6.88 2.69 -15.61
C LEU A 159 6.93 3.36 -16.98
N ASP A 160 7.40 4.61 -17.07
CA ASP A 160 7.55 5.32 -18.35
C ASP A 160 8.54 4.63 -19.30
N ARG A 161 9.61 4.05 -18.76
CA ARG A 161 10.60 3.33 -19.57
C ARG A 161 10.05 2.01 -20.12
N ALA A 162 9.31 1.26 -19.31
CA ALA A 162 8.79 -0.06 -19.69
C ALA A 162 7.47 0.02 -20.49
N LEU A 163 6.62 0.96 -20.10
CA LEU A 163 5.26 1.20 -20.59
C LEU A 163 5.08 2.71 -20.86
N PRO A 164 5.72 3.27 -21.90
CA PRO A 164 5.53 4.68 -22.26
C PRO A 164 4.05 4.97 -22.51
N PRO A 165 3.58 6.19 -22.20
CA PRO A 165 2.17 6.50 -22.29
C PRO A 165 1.71 6.40 -23.74
N GLY A 166 0.61 5.66 -23.98
CA GLY A 166 -0.03 5.61 -25.29
C GLY A 166 -0.58 6.99 -25.71
N PRO A 167 -0.85 7.22 -27.00
CA PRO A 167 -1.35 8.49 -27.52
C PRO A 167 -2.71 8.93 -26.89
N ALA A 168 -3.46 7.99 -26.30
CA ALA A 168 -4.69 8.28 -25.56
C ALA A 168 -4.41 8.78 -24.12
N ALA A 169 -3.35 8.31 -23.45
CA ALA A 169 -2.97 8.73 -22.11
C ALA A 169 -2.34 10.13 -22.08
N ALA A 170 -1.67 10.54 -23.17
CA ALA A 170 -1.13 11.90 -23.33
C ALA A 170 -2.21 13.01 -23.40
N LYS A 171 -3.49 12.63 -23.58
CA LYS A 171 -4.64 13.54 -23.61
C LYS A 171 -5.46 13.54 -22.32
N ALA A 172 -5.13 12.71 -21.33
CA ALA A 172 -5.77 12.84 -20.03
C ALA A 172 -5.24 14.14 -19.40
N PRO A 173 -6.09 15.17 -19.18
CA PRO A 173 -5.61 16.34 -18.48
C PRO A 173 -5.15 15.89 -17.09
N GLU A 174 -3.99 16.40 -16.66
CA GLU A 174 -3.70 16.56 -15.23
C GLU A 174 -4.91 17.28 -14.65
N SER A 175 -5.83 16.53 -14.05
CA SER A 175 -6.96 17.11 -13.34
C SER A 175 -6.36 17.78 -12.12
N ASP A 176 -6.19 19.09 -12.28
CA ASP A 176 -5.90 20.10 -11.29
C ASP A 176 -6.53 19.70 -9.93
N VAL A 177 -5.68 19.35 -8.98
CA VAL A 177 -6.06 19.27 -7.56
C VAL A 177 -5.54 20.56 -6.93
N SER A 178 -6.18 21.67 -7.30
CA SER A 178 -6.02 22.97 -6.68
C SER A 178 -7.39 23.64 -6.61
N GLU A 179 -7.87 23.85 -5.38
CA GLU A 179 -8.94 24.78 -4.96
C GLU A 179 -10.39 24.36 -5.34
N GLU A 180 -11.37 24.31 -4.45
CA GLU A 180 -11.75 25.34 -3.47
C GLU A 180 -12.03 24.80 -2.07
N VAL A 181 -11.36 25.42 -1.09
CA VAL A 181 -11.92 25.69 0.22
C VAL A 181 -12.71 26.99 0.08
N THR A 182 -14.03 26.96 0.26
CA THR A 182 -14.82 28.13 0.63
C THR A 182 -15.85 27.77 1.69
N HIS A 183 -15.83 28.56 2.76
CA HIS A 183 -16.72 28.54 3.92
C HIS A 183 -18.20 28.61 3.55
N GLY A 184 -19.02 27.96 4.39
CA GLY A 184 -20.44 28.23 4.60
C GLY A 184 -20.82 27.84 6.02
#